data_AF-A0A7W8BG94-F1
#
_entry.id   AF-A0A7W8BG94-F1
#
_cell.length_a   1.000
_cell.length_b   1.000
_cell.length_c   1.000
_cell.angle_alpha   90.00
_cell.angle_beta   90.00
_cell.angle_gamma   90.00
#
_symmetry.space_group_name_H-M   'P 1'
#
loop_
_entity.id
_entity.type
_entity.pdbx_description
1 polymer ?
#
loop_
_entity_poly.entity_id
_entity_poly.type
_entity_poly.pdbx_seq_one_letter_code
_entity_poly.pdbx_strand_id
1 'polypeptide(L)'
;MLNSPLVRSPLWLAPPERLPADVHALRRAATTALGSPPTGDPIRLPDEHEATFDAFFGVARSAGDPVSLLVHALATTYATTPGTAHAPSLRLALQAAGITPASVTAATATASPEECWVLGHRLFFALIQGAVVGLRHAVACSTDVPESVLGIRTADVFLAASASALRLTASFSRQDYEDAIRPAMSRAGEDSATGFSGLWSADHRVLVGGLRAWGIEAAQHRAPRVLDAERSLRATLSDVYAAHSGICHRFTGDGPSLLNDKGSAVLKLERLACARQRLLPPDEA
;
A
#
# COMPACT_ATOMS: atom_id res chain seq x y z
N MET A 1 1.42 24.02 9.54
CA MET A 1 1.17 23.32 8.26
C MET A 1 2.48 23.29 7.47
N LEU A 2 3.24 22.21 7.59
CA LEU A 2 4.44 22.02 6.77
C LEU A 2 3.99 21.50 5.41
N ASN A 3 3.91 22.40 4.42
CA ASN A 3 4.01 21.99 3.02
C ASN A 3 5.37 21.32 2.87
N SER A 4 5.40 19.99 2.80
CA SER A 4 6.63 19.30 2.40
C SER A 4 6.98 19.80 1.00
N PRO A 5 8.10 20.52 0.80
CA PRO A 5 8.45 21.15 -0.48
C PRO A 5 8.71 20.13 -1.61
N LEU A 6 8.61 18.84 -1.31
CA LEU A 6 9.01 17.72 -2.14
C LEU A 6 7.95 17.28 -3.16
N VAL A 7 6.67 17.67 -3.01
CA VAL A 7 5.65 17.34 -4.03
C VAL A 7 4.67 18.49 -4.28
N ARG A 8 4.59 18.91 -5.55
CA ARG A 8 3.82 20.08 -6.01
C ARG A 8 2.30 19.92 -5.90
N SER A 9 1.80 18.70 -5.74
CA SER A 9 0.37 18.42 -5.60
C SER A 9 0.12 17.22 -4.69
N PRO A 10 -0.98 17.24 -3.90
CA PRO A 10 -1.31 16.12 -3.04
C PRO A 10 -1.72 14.90 -3.88
N LEU A 11 -1.44 13.71 -3.37
CA LEU A 11 -2.10 12.49 -3.85
C LEU A 11 -3.48 12.41 -3.22
N TRP A 12 -4.53 12.44 -4.04
CA TRP A 12 -5.90 12.28 -3.57
C TRP A 12 -6.25 10.81 -3.43
N LEU A 13 -6.66 10.40 -2.22
CA LEU A 13 -7.18 9.07 -1.92
C LEU A 13 -8.53 9.17 -1.25
N ALA A 14 -9.31 8.09 -1.29
CA ALA A 14 -10.46 7.97 -0.40
C ALA A 14 -10.00 7.64 1.03
N PRO A 15 -10.78 8.00 2.07
CA PRO A 15 -10.72 7.28 3.34
C PRO A 15 -10.87 5.76 3.07
N PRO A 16 -9.96 4.92 3.56
CA PRO A 16 -9.95 3.48 3.20
C PRO A 16 -11.22 2.74 3.64
N GLU A 17 -11.97 3.27 4.60
CA GLU A 17 -13.29 2.77 5.00
C GLU A 17 -14.30 2.82 3.84
N ARG A 18 -14.19 3.81 2.95
CA ARG A 18 -15.13 4.05 1.84
C ARG A 18 -14.85 3.21 0.58
N LEU A 19 -13.78 2.42 0.56
CA LEU A 19 -13.42 1.61 -0.61
C LEU A 19 -14.53 0.59 -0.96
N PRO A 20 -14.75 0.30 -2.25
CA PRO A 20 -15.78 -0.66 -2.64
C PRO A 20 -15.42 -2.09 -2.23
N ALA A 21 -16.43 -2.97 -2.23
CA ALA A 21 -16.28 -4.42 -2.15
C ALA A 21 -16.50 -5.10 -3.52
N ASP A 22 -16.28 -4.37 -4.62
CA ASP A 22 -16.49 -4.84 -6.00
C ASP A 22 -15.26 -4.52 -6.84
N VAL A 23 -14.49 -5.56 -7.21
CA VAL A 23 -13.34 -5.45 -8.12
C VAL A 23 -13.77 -5.01 -9.52
N HIS A 24 -14.97 -5.37 -9.96
CA HIS A 24 -15.46 -4.97 -11.28
C HIS A 24 -15.76 -3.48 -11.34
N ALA A 25 -16.14 -2.84 -10.22
CA ALA A 25 -16.29 -1.39 -10.15
C ALA A 25 -14.97 -0.67 -10.47
N LEU A 26 -13.85 -1.16 -9.94
CA LEU A 26 -12.51 -0.64 -10.22
C LEU A 26 -12.20 -0.68 -11.73
N ARG A 27 -12.45 -1.82 -12.36
CA ARG A 27 -12.23 -2.02 -13.81
C ARG A 27 -13.11 -1.14 -14.67
N ARG A 28 -14.39 -0.98 -14.30
CA ARG A 28 -15.32 -0.09 -15.01
C ARG A 28 -14.86 1.37 -14.93
N ALA A 29 -14.48 1.84 -13.75
CA ALA A 29 -14.02 3.22 -13.55
C ALA A 29 -12.76 3.54 -14.34
N ALA A 30 -11.83 2.59 -14.52
CA ALA A 30 -10.61 2.80 -15.31
C ALA A 30 -10.88 3.24 -16.77
N THR A 31 -12.03 2.88 -17.34
CA THR A 31 -12.42 3.30 -18.70
C THR A 31 -12.86 4.76 -18.80
N THR A 32 -13.20 5.40 -17.68
CA THR A 32 -13.83 6.75 -17.66
C THR A 32 -13.05 7.76 -16.82
N ALA A 33 -12.35 7.34 -15.77
CA ALA A 33 -11.77 8.23 -14.76
C ALA A 33 -10.37 8.81 -15.10
N LEU A 34 -9.68 8.31 -16.12
CA LEU A 34 -8.31 8.75 -16.44
C LEU A 34 -8.24 10.14 -17.09
N GLY A 35 -9.38 10.74 -17.45
CA GLY A 35 -9.44 12.01 -18.19
C GLY A 35 -9.60 13.28 -17.35
N SER A 36 -9.88 13.18 -16.04
CA SER A 36 -10.04 14.36 -15.18
C SER A 36 -9.60 14.06 -13.75
N PRO A 37 -8.93 15.01 -13.07
CA PRO A 37 -8.56 14.83 -11.67
C PRO A 37 -9.85 14.67 -10.85
N PRO A 38 -9.88 13.72 -9.90
CA PRO A 38 -11.07 13.45 -9.12
C PRO A 38 -11.45 14.69 -8.29
N THR A 39 -12.73 15.04 -8.35
CA THR A 39 -13.33 16.16 -7.60
C THR A 39 -13.94 15.67 -6.30
N GLY A 40 -13.80 16.46 -5.24
CA GLY A 40 -14.53 16.23 -3.99
C GLY A 40 -13.91 16.99 -2.83
N ASP A 41 -14.73 17.29 -1.82
CA ASP A 41 -14.28 18.07 -0.67
C ASP A 41 -13.20 17.32 0.12
N PRO A 42 -12.14 18.02 0.59
CA PRO A 42 -11.14 17.41 1.44
C PRO A 42 -11.78 16.87 2.73
N ILE A 43 -11.39 15.65 3.11
CA ILE A 43 -11.76 15.02 4.37
C ILE A 43 -10.52 14.98 5.27
N ARG A 44 -10.70 15.31 6.55
CA ARG A 44 -9.69 15.06 7.58
C ARG A 44 -9.95 13.69 8.22
N LEU A 45 -8.91 12.88 8.36
CA LEU A 45 -9.01 11.63 9.12
C LEU A 45 -9.27 11.94 10.60
N PRO A 46 -10.10 11.13 11.29
CA PRO A 46 -10.43 11.36 12.69
C PRO A 46 -9.25 11.08 13.64
N ASP A 47 -8.37 10.14 13.27
CA ASP A 47 -7.16 9.85 14.03
C ASP A 47 -6.04 10.82 13.63
N GLU A 48 -5.49 11.54 14.61
CA GLU A 48 -4.47 12.57 14.38
C GLU A 48 -3.11 11.99 13.95
N HIS A 49 -2.77 10.76 14.38
CA HIS A 49 -1.55 10.10 13.91
C HIS A 49 -1.69 9.73 12.44
N GLU A 50 -2.86 9.21 12.04
CA GLU A 50 -3.15 8.91 10.63
C GLU A 50 -3.13 10.18 9.77
N ALA A 51 -3.75 11.27 10.25
CA ALA A 51 -3.73 12.55 9.54
C ALA A 51 -2.32 13.13 9.39
N THR A 52 -1.50 13.05 10.44
CA THR A 52 -0.09 13.50 10.40
C THR A 52 0.75 12.66 9.45
N PHE A 53 0.52 11.35 9.43
CA PHE A 53 1.21 10.43 8.53
C PHE A 53 0.86 10.71 7.07
N ASP A 54 -0.42 10.90 6.74
CA ASP A 54 -0.86 11.33 5.41
C ASP A 54 -0.21 12.66 5.00
N ALA A 55 -0.21 13.66 5.88
CA ALA A 55 0.36 14.98 5.62
C ALA A 55 1.86 14.91 5.30
N PHE A 56 2.63 14.08 6.02
CA PHE A 56 4.06 13.89 5.76
C PHE A 56 4.34 13.43 4.33
N PHE A 57 3.52 12.50 3.81
CA PHE A 57 3.63 12.01 2.44
C PHE A 57 2.86 12.87 1.42
N GLY A 58 2.22 13.96 1.84
CA GLY A 58 1.35 14.79 1.01
C GLY A 58 0.18 14.01 0.40
N VAL A 59 -0.42 13.12 1.18
CA VAL A 59 -1.70 12.49 0.87
C VAL A 59 -2.82 13.38 1.39
N ALA A 60 -3.87 13.57 0.59
CA ALA A 60 -5.09 14.21 1.00
C ALA A 60 -6.27 13.26 0.80
N ARG A 61 -7.18 13.20 1.78
CA ARG A 61 -8.40 12.39 1.66
C ARG A 61 -9.53 13.21 1.06
N SER A 62 -10.38 12.60 0.24
CA SER A 62 -11.49 13.28 -0.41
C SER A 62 -12.83 12.56 -0.22
N ALA A 63 -13.91 13.35 -0.16
CA ALA A 63 -15.29 12.90 -0.20
C ALA A 63 -15.75 12.43 -1.59
N GLY A 64 -14.92 12.61 -2.63
CA GLY A 64 -15.20 12.18 -3.99
C GLY A 64 -15.45 10.67 -4.13
N ASP A 65 -15.76 10.24 -5.34
CA ASP A 65 -16.01 8.83 -5.66
C ASP A 65 -14.75 7.99 -5.36
N PRO A 66 -14.82 7.01 -4.42
CA PRO A 66 -13.64 6.28 -3.97
C PRO A 66 -12.99 5.45 -5.07
N VAL A 67 -13.77 4.96 -6.03
CA VAL A 67 -13.25 4.15 -7.13
C VAL A 67 -12.45 5.02 -8.10
N SER A 68 -13.01 6.15 -8.51
CA SER A 68 -12.34 7.12 -9.38
C SER A 68 -11.07 7.67 -8.72
N LEU A 69 -11.12 7.97 -7.43
CA LEU A 69 -9.95 8.39 -6.64
C LEU A 69 -8.84 7.33 -6.69
N LEU A 70 -9.17 6.06 -6.46
CA LEU A 70 -8.19 4.96 -6.49
C LEU A 70 -7.58 4.74 -7.87
N VAL A 71 -8.41 4.71 -8.93
CA VAL A 71 -7.93 4.58 -10.31
C VAL A 71 -6.97 5.71 -10.67
N HIS A 72 -7.35 6.96 -10.35
CA HIS A 72 -6.51 8.11 -10.61
C HIS A 72 -5.20 8.02 -9.82
N ALA A 73 -5.25 7.69 -8.53
CA ALA A 73 -4.07 7.53 -7.69
C ALA A 73 -3.11 6.46 -8.21
N LEU A 74 -3.62 5.31 -8.66
CA LEU A 74 -2.81 4.24 -9.26
C LEU A 74 -2.13 4.72 -10.55
N ALA A 75 -2.86 5.40 -11.44
CA ALA A 75 -2.29 5.93 -12.68
C ALA A 75 -1.25 7.03 -12.41
N THR A 76 -1.58 8.01 -11.57
CA THR A 76 -0.66 9.10 -11.21
C THR A 76 0.60 8.58 -10.57
N THR A 77 0.50 7.71 -9.55
CA THR A 77 1.69 7.20 -8.85
C THR A 77 2.54 6.31 -9.73
N TYR A 78 1.93 5.51 -10.62
CA TYR A 78 2.69 4.76 -11.62
C TYR A 78 3.44 5.69 -12.59
N ALA A 79 2.79 6.76 -13.04
CA ALA A 79 3.39 7.73 -13.95
C ALA A 79 4.53 8.51 -13.29
N THR A 80 4.40 8.89 -12.02
CA THR A 80 5.33 9.81 -11.37
C THR A 80 6.49 9.13 -10.67
N THR A 81 6.34 7.87 -10.23
CA THR A 81 7.41 7.17 -9.49
C THR A 81 8.45 6.62 -10.46
N PRO A 82 9.74 7.00 -10.35
CA PRO A 82 10.78 6.46 -11.22
C PRO A 82 10.94 4.94 -11.10
N GLY A 83 11.24 4.28 -12.21
CA GLY A 83 11.51 2.84 -12.25
C GLY A 83 10.27 1.94 -12.34
N THR A 84 9.07 2.51 -12.33
CA THR A 84 7.80 1.74 -12.44
C THR A 84 7.68 0.96 -13.75
N ALA A 85 8.28 1.46 -14.85
CA ALA A 85 8.33 0.79 -16.15
C ALA A 85 9.04 -0.57 -16.11
N HIS A 86 10.00 -0.75 -15.20
CA HIS A 86 10.82 -1.96 -15.10
C HIS A 86 10.28 -2.98 -14.09
N ALA A 87 9.12 -2.73 -13.49
CA ALA A 87 8.52 -3.60 -12.47
C ALA A 87 7.28 -4.32 -13.04
N PRO A 88 7.37 -5.61 -13.43
CA PRO A 88 6.25 -6.35 -14.00
C PRO A 88 5.02 -6.42 -13.10
N SER A 89 5.22 -6.54 -11.79
CA SER A 89 4.16 -6.59 -10.77
C SER A 89 3.30 -5.32 -10.74
N LEU A 90 3.91 -4.13 -10.88
CA LEU A 90 3.17 -2.86 -10.94
C LEU A 90 2.29 -2.81 -12.19
N ARG A 91 2.79 -3.33 -13.31
CA ARG A 91 2.06 -3.41 -14.56
C ARG A 91 0.87 -4.38 -14.45
N LEU A 92 1.05 -5.50 -13.75
CA LEU A 92 -0.04 -6.43 -13.43
C LEU A 92 -1.09 -5.78 -12.50
N ALA A 93 -0.68 -4.97 -11.54
CA ALA A 93 -1.60 -4.24 -10.66
C ALA A 93 -2.45 -3.21 -11.43
N LEU A 94 -1.86 -2.48 -12.38
CA LEU A 94 -2.63 -1.61 -13.28
C LEU A 94 -3.66 -2.41 -14.09
N GLN A 95 -3.25 -3.56 -14.65
CA GLN A 95 -4.16 -4.42 -15.41
C GLN A 95 -5.29 -4.98 -14.53
N ALA A 96 -4.99 -5.37 -13.28
CA ALA A 96 -6.00 -5.81 -12.32
C ALA A 96 -7.05 -4.71 -12.04
N ALA A 97 -6.61 -3.45 -12.02
CA ALA A 97 -7.47 -2.27 -11.91
C ALA A 97 -8.21 -1.90 -13.22
N GLY A 98 -7.95 -2.59 -14.34
CA GLY A 98 -8.49 -2.24 -15.65
C GLY A 98 -7.78 -1.06 -16.35
N ILE A 99 -6.63 -0.61 -15.82
CA ILE A 99 -5.81 0.44 -16.41
C ILE A 99 -4.87 -0.18 -17.44
N THR A 100 -4.88 0.35 -18.66
CA THR A 100 -3.96 -0.09 -19.72
C THR A 100 -2.60 0.60 -19.50
N PRO A 101 -1.49 -0.14 -19.30
CA PRO A 101 -0.19 0.47 -19.02
C PRO A 101 0.32 1.40 -20.13
N ALA A 102 0.00 1.10 -21.40
CA ALA A 102 0.34 1.95 -22.53
C ALA A 102 -0.34 3.34 -22.49
N SER A 103 -1.41 3.48 -21.70
CA SER A 103 -2.12 4.74 -21.49
C SER A 103 -1.47 5.62 -20.42
N VAL A 104 -0.42 5.13 -19.74
CA VAL A 104 0.27 5.84 -18.65
C VAL A 104 1.76 5.89 -18.94
N THR A 105 2.31 7.09 -19.16
CA THR A 105 3.75 7.28 -19.36
C THR A 105 4.48 7.28 -18.02
N ALA A 106 5.35 6.28 -17.81
CA ALA A 106 6.19 6.20 -16.62
C ALA A 106 7.31 7.26 -16.62
N ALA A 107 7.64 7.78 -15.45
CA ALA A 107 8.74 8.71 -15.27
C ALA A 107 10.08 8.06 -15.59
N THR A 108 10.88 8.77 -16.40
CA THR A 108 12.24 8.37 -16.78
C THR A 108 13.32 9.21 -16.09
N ALA A 109 12.93 10.26 -15.35
CA ALA A 109 13.86 11.14 -14.67
C ALA A 109 14.35 10.52 -13.35
N THR A 110 15.59 10.85 -12.98
CA THR A 110 16.15 10.54 -11.66
C THR A 110 15.49 11.43 -10.60
N ALA A 111 14.98 10.83 -9.53
CA ALA A 111 14.42 11.53 -8.38
C ALA A 111 15.45 11.66 -7.26
N SER A 112 15.33 12.69 -6.42
CA SER A 112 16.11 12.79 -5.18
C SER A 112 15.77 11.64 -4.22
N PRO A 113 16.60 11.36 -3.20
CA PRO A 113 16.28 10.38 -2.16
C PRO A 113 14.91 10.64 -1.49
N GLU A 114 14.61 11.89 -1.17
CA GLU A 114 13.35 12.29 -0.56
C GLU A 114 12.15 12.13 -1.52
N GLU A 115 12.33 12.45 -2.80
CA GLU A 115 11.31 12.20 -3.82
C GLU A 115 11.06 10.70 -4.00
N CYS A 116 12.11 9.87 -4.07
CA CYS A 116 11.98 8.41 -4.10
C CYS A 116 11.19 7.92 -2.87
N TRP A 117 11.53 8.44 -1.69
CA TRP A 117 10.86 8.09 -0.44
C TRP A 117 9.37 8.42 -0.47
N VAL A 118 9.01 9.65 -0.86
CA VAL A 118 7.61 10.09 -0.86
C VAL A 118 6.81 9.44 -1.98
N LEU A 119 7.32 9.41 -3.21
CA LEU A 119 6.63 8.84 -4.37
C LEU A 119 6.44 7.33 -4.24
N GLY A 120 7.44 6.62 -3.71
CA GLY A 120 7.34 5.20 -3.43
C GLY A 120 6.28 4.88 -2.37
N HIS A 121 6.19 5.65 -1.29
CA HIS A 121 5.12 5.49 -0.28
C HIS A 121 3.74 5.81 -0.83
N ARG A 122 3.60 6.87 -1.64
CA ARG A 122 2.35 7.21 -2.33
C ARG A 122 1.85 6.07 -3.21
N LEU A 123 2.75 5.49 -4.00
CA LEU A 123 2.46 4.30 -4.79
C LEU A 123 2.03 3.14 -3.90
N PHE A 124 2.75 2.88 -2.81
CA PHE A 124 2.41 1.84 -1.84
C PHE A 124 1.02 2.02 -1.23
N PHE A 125 0.60 3.25 -0.89
CA PHE A 125 -0.74 3.51 -0.36
C PHE A 125 -1.85 3.22 -1.38
N ALA A 126 -1.68 3.65 -2.63
CA ALA A 126 -2.64 3.32 -3.69
C ALA A 126 -2.74 1.80 -3.92
N LEU A 127 -1.61 1.08 -3.88
CA LEU A 127 -1.59 -0.38 -4.00
C LEU A 127 -2.25 -1.07 -2.80
N ILE A 128 -2.06 -0.58 -1.57
CA ILE A 128 -2.78 -1.09 -0.40
C ILE A 128 -4.29 -0.95 -0.59
N GLN A 129 -4.77 0.21 -1.06
CA GLN A 129 -6.20 0.40 -1.31
C GLN A 129 -6.73 -0.59 -2.37
N GLY A 130 -5.96 -0.87 -3.42
CA GLY A 130 -6.27 -1.91 -4.38
C GLY A 130 -6.37 -3.31 -3.74
N ALA A 131 -5.45 -3.65 -2.84
CA ALA A 131 -5.50 -4.90 -2.09
C ALA A 131 -6.72 -4.99 -1.17
N VAL A 132 -7.09 -3.89 -0.52
CA VAL A 132 -8.29 -3.80 0.32
C VAL A 132 -9.56 -4.08 -0.50
N VAL A 133 -9.68 -3.51 -1.71
CA VAL A 133 -10.81 -3.78 -2.61
C VAL A 133 -10.88 -5.28 -2.96
N GLY A 134 -9.74 -5.90 -3.30
CA GLY A 134 -9.67 -7.34 -3.57
C GLY A 134 -10.12 -8.20 -2.38
N LEU A 135 -9.65 -7.90 -1.17
CA LEU A 135 -10.04 -8.63 0.04
C LEU A 135 -11.53 -8.44 0.37
N ARG A 136 -12.06 -7.22 0.24
CA ARG A 136 -13.49 -6.95 0.45
C ARG A 136 -14.36 -7.70 -0.54
N HIS A 137 -13.95 -7.77 -1.81
CA HIS A 137 -14.64 -8.56 -2.83
C HIS A 137 -14.61 -10.04 -2.49
N ALA A 138 -13.46 -10.59 -2.09
CA ALA A 138 -13.34 -11.98 -1.69
C ALA A 138 -14.28 -12.35 -0.52
N VAL A 139 -14.37 -11.49 0.48
CA VAL A 139 -15.30 -11.64 1.62
C VAL A 139 -16.76 -11.52 1.16
N ALA A 140 -17.11 -10.50 0.38
CA ALA A 140 -18.47 -10.29 -0.09
C ALA A 140 -18.98 -11.43 -1.00
N CYS A 141 -18.07 -12.09 -1.70
CA CYS A 141 -18.36 -13.18 -2.62
C CYS A 141 -17.90 -14.54 -2.08
N SER A 142 -17.75 -14.73 -0.77
CA SER A 142 -17.18 -15.97 -0.21
C SER A 142 -17.90 -17.23 -0.72
N THR A 143 -19.23 -17.18 -0.84
CA THR A 143 -20.03 -18.30 -1.36
C THR A 143 -19.93 -18.55 -2.88
N ASP A 144 -19.41 -17.59 -3.66
CA ASP A 144 -19.17 -17.70 -5.11
C ASP A 144 -17.68 -17.95 -5.35
N VAL A 145 -17.31 -19.21 -5.58
CA VAL A 145 -15.90 -19.62 -5.71
C VAL A 145 -15.14 -18.83 -6.80
N PRO A 146 -15.63 -18.72 -8.05
CA PRO A 146 -14.99 -17.88 -9.07
C PRO A 146 -14.75 -16.43 -8.61
N GLU A 147 -15.74 -15.78 -8.03
CA GLU A 147 -15.64 -14.37 -7.63
C GLU A 147 -14.77 -14.18 -6.38
N SER A 148 -14.85 -15.10 -5.42
CA SER A 148 -13.94 -15.15 -4.27
C SER A 148 -12.48 -15.27 -4.72
N VAL A 149 -12.19 -16.22 -5.62
CA VAL A 149 -10.86 -16.39 -6.21
C VAL A 149 -10.39 -15.13 -6.94
N LEU A 150 -11.29 -14.45 -7.67
CA LEU A 150 -10.98 -13.17 -8.31
C LEU A 150 -10.55 -12.11 -7.28
N GLY A 151 -11.27 -12.00 -6.17
CA GLY A 151 -10.94 -11.08 -5.07
C GLY A 151 -9.57 -11.37 -4.46
N ILE A 152 -9.29 -12.64 -4.13
CA ILE A 152 -8.00 -13.08 -3.56
C ILE A 152 -6.86 -12.78 -4.51
N ARG A 153 -7.00 -13.17 -5.79
CA ARG A 153 -5.97 -12.95 -6.82
C ARG A 153 -5.74 -11.47 -7.10
N THR A 154 -6.78 -10.65 -6.99
CA THR A 154 -6.63 -9.18 -7.09
C THR A 154 -5.81 -8.65 -5.92
N ALA A 155 -6.13 -9.05 -4.68
CA ALA A 155 -5.36 -8.66 -3.50
C ALA A 155 -3.89 -9.11 -3.58
N ASP A 156 -3.66 -10.34 -4.02
CA ASP A 156 -2.34 -10.94 -4.26
C ASP A 156 -1.49 -10.09 -5.22
N VAL A 157 -2.05 -9.73 -6.39
CA VAL A 157 -1.36 -8.89 -7.38
C VAL A 157 -1.00 -7.52 -6.81
N PHE A 158 -1.91 -6.87 -6.09
CA PHE A 158 -1.64 -5.57 -5.48
C PHE A 158 -0.58 -5.64 -4.37
N LEU A 159 -0.56 -6.72 -3.57
CA LEU A 159 0.47 -6.93 -2.55
C LEU A 159 1.84 -7.22 -3.19
N ALA A 160 1.90 -8.04 -4.25
CA ALA A 160 3.14 -8.28 -4.98
C ALA A 160 3.71 -6.99 -5.60
N ALA A 161 2.83 -6.12 -6.10
CA ALA A 161 3.16 -4.77 -6.55
C ALA A 161 3.69 -3.91 -5.40
N SER A 162 3.11 -3.99 -4.20
CA SER A 162 3.56 -3.27 -3.01
C SER A 162 5.01 -3.62 -2.63
N ALA A 163 5.45 -4.87 -2.78
CA ALA A 163 6.85 -5.23 -2.57
C ALA A 163 7.80 -4.50 -3.54
N SER A 164 7.33 -4.19 -4.75
CA SER A 164 8.11 -3.43 -5.75
C SER A 164 8.10 -1.94 -5.42
N ALA A 165 6.97 -1.39 -4.99
CA ALA A 165 6.89 -0.02 -4.50
C ALA A 165 7.87 0.21 -3.34
N LEU A 166 7.92 -0.71 -2.36
CA LEU A 166 8.89 -0.66 -1.26
C LEU A 166 10.34 -0.62 -1.75
N ARG A 167 10.71 -1.43 -2.75
CA ARG A 167 12.07 -1.39 -3.33
C ARG A 167 12.38 -0.06 -4.00
N LEU A 168 11.41 0.53 -4.72
CA LEU A 168 11.55 1.85 -5.35
C LEU A 168 11.66 2.96 -4.30
N THR A 169 10.88 2.89 -3.22
CA THR A 169 10.97 3.80 -2.06
C THR A 169 12.38 3.87 -1.50
N ALA A 170 13.16 2.79 -1.61
CA ALA A 170 14.51 2.67 -1.10
C ALA A 170 15.57 2.60 -2.23
N SER A 171 15.40 3.29 -3.35
CA SER A 171 16.38 3.24 -4.46
C SER A 171 17.58 4.20 -4.33
N PHE A 172 17.95 4.60 -3.10
CA PHE A 172 19.05 5.55 -2.78
C PHE A 172 20.03 4.97 -1.75
N SER A 173 21.13 5.66 -1.42
CA SER A 173 22.16 5.10 -0.55
C SER A 173 21.75 5.07 0.93
N ARG A 174 22.48 4.32 1.76
CA ARG A 174 22.29 4.38 3.22
C ARG A 174 22.65 5.75 3.80
N GLN A 175 23.67 6.40 3.24
CA GLN A 175 24.08 7.74 3.67
C GLN A 175 22.94 8.75 3.44
N ASP A 176 22.29 8.71 2.27
CA ASP A 176 21.14 9.57 1.97
C ASP A 176 19.97 9.34 2.95
N TYR A 177 19.75 8.09 3.36
CA TYR A 177 18.76 7.78 4.38
C TYR A 177 19.09 8.46 5.72
N GLU A 178 20.33 8.36 6.17
CA GLU A 178 20.78 8.89 7.46
C GLU A 178 20.82 10.43 7.46
N ASP A 179 21.19 11.06 6.34
CA ASP A 179 21.37 12.50 6.23
C ASP A 179 20.06 13.26 5.93
N ALA A 180 19.18 12.69 5.11
CA ALA A 180 17.99 13.39 4.62
C ALA A 180 16.68 12.79 5.16
N ILE A 181 16.50 11.47 5.01
CA ILE A 181 15.20 10.82 5.27
C ILE A 181 14.92 10.69 6.77
N ARG A 182 15.86 10.09 7.51
CA ARG A 182 15.68 9.81 8.94
C ARG A 182 15.46 11.09 9.75
N PRO A 183 16.22 12.19 9.55
CA PRO A 183 15.96 13.45 10.27
C PRO A 183 14.62 14.08 9.89
N ALA A 184 14.17 13.94 8.64
CA ALA A 184 12.84 14.41 8.23
C ALA A 184 11.72 13.63 8.93
N MET A 185 11.82 12.30 9.00
CA MET A 185 10.85 11.46 9.72
C MET A 185 10.86 11.71 11.21
N SER A 186 12.04 11.88 11.83
CA SER A 186 12.15 12.20 13.26
C SER A 186 11.39 13.48 13.60
N ARG A 187 11.61 14.56 12.84
CA ARG A 187 10.90 15.84 13.02
C ARG A 187 9.39 15.71 12.87
N ALA A 188 8.93 14.92 11.90
CA ALA A 188 7.50 14.64 11.75
C ALA A 188 6.90 13.84 12.91
N GLY A 189 7.74 13.10 13.65
CA GLY A 189 7.36 12.35 14.84
C GLY A 189 7.58 13.07 16.17
N GLU A 190 8.24 14.24 16.20
CA GLU A 190 8.56 14.99 17.43
C GLU A 190 7.30 15.42 18.20
N ASP A 191 6.24 15.78 17.48
CA ASP A 191 4.94 16.13 18.06
C ASP A 191 4.17 14.90 18.60
N SER A 192 4.67 13.69 18.35
CA SER A 192 4.09 12.44 18.83
C SER A 192 4.94 11.83 19.92
N ALA A 193 4.34 11.63 21.10
CA ALA A 193 4.99 10.96 22.23
C ALA A 193 5.54 9.56 21.88
N THR A 194 5.09 8.94 20.78
CA THR A 194 5.50 7.58 20.38
C THR A 194 6.48 7.54 19.19
N GLY A 195 6.83 8.67 18.56
CA GLY A 195 7.71 8.74 17.38
C GLY A 195 7.07 8.24 16.07
N PHE A 196 7.71 8.38 14.91
CA PHE A 196 7.09 8.14 13.58
C PHE A 196 7.04 6.66 13.17
N SER A 197 5.87 6.17 12.71
CA SER A 197 5.67 4.75 12.38
C SER A 197 4.73 4.50 11.21
N GLY A 198 5.06 3.51 10.38
CA GLY A 198 4.16 3.00 9.35
C GLY A 198 2.87 2.37 9.88
N LEU A 199 2.79 2.08 11.19
CA LEU A 199 1.54 1.65 11.85
C LEU A 199 0.47 2.75 11.87
N TRP A 200 0.85 4.01 11.62
CA TRP A 200 -0.08 5.14 11.52
C TRP A 200 -0.71 5.28 10.13
N SER A 201 -0.48 4.36 9.20
CA SER A 201 -1.21 4.37 7.93
C SER A 201 -2.63 3.84 8.12
N ALA A 202 -3.63 4.70 7.88
CA ALA A 202 -5.05 4.30 7.84
C ALA A 202 -5.29 3.14 6.85
N ASP A 203 -4.64 3.19 5.69
CA ASP A 203 -4.76 2.15 4.66
C ASP A 203 -4.21 0.81 5.17
N HIS A 204 -3.08 0.82 5.87
CA HIS A 204 -2.52 -0.39 6.49
C HIS A 204 -3.44 -0.95 7.59
N ARG A 205 -4.05 -0.10 8.43
CA ARG A 205 -5.04 -0.55 9.44
C ARG A 205 -6.20 -1.30 8.77
N VAL A 206 -6.78 -0.72 7.72
CA VAL A 206 -7.89 -1.33 6.99
C VAL A 206 -7.46 -2.61 6.26
N LEU A 207 -6.25 -2.66 5.69
CA LEU A 207 -5.67 -3.87 5.10
C LEU A 207 -5.59 -5.01 6.10
N VAL A 208 -5.05 -4.76 7.30
CA VAL A 208 -4.95 -5.77 8.36
C VAL A 208 -6.34 -6.26 8.79
N GLY A 209 -7.32 -5.37 8.86
CA GLY A 209 -8.72 -5.72 9.07
C GLY A 209 -9.28 -6.62 7.97
N GLY A 210 -9.01 -6.30 6.70
CA GLY A 210 -9.41 -7.09 5.54
C GLY A 210 -8.78 -8.49 5.52
N LEU A 211 -7.49 -8.61 5.82
CA LEU A 211 -6.80 -9.89 5.92
C LEU A 211 -7.42 -10.77 7.01
N ARG A 212 -7.77 -10.19 8.16
CA ARG A 212 -8.45 -10.90 9.24
C ARG A 212 -9.85 -11.35 8.82
N ALA A 213 -10.63 -10.47 8.19
CA ALA A 213 -11.98 -10.79 7.74
C ALA A 213 -11.95 -11.94 6.72
N TRP A 214 -11.07 -11.86 5.72
CA TRP A 214 -10.87 -12.94 4.76
C TRP A 214 -10.42 -14.23 5.45
N GLY A 215 -9.48 -14.16 6.40
CA GLY A 215 -9.02 -15.34 7.13
C GLY A 215 -10.11 -16.12 7.86
N ILE A 216 -11.12 -15.43 8.38
CA ILE A 216 -12.29 -16.04 9.02
C ILE A 216 -13.14 -16.80 8.00
N GLU A 217 -13.41 -16.20 6.83
CA GLU A 217 -14.16 -16.83 5.73
C GLU A 217 -13.38 -18.02 5.13
N ALA A 218 -12.09 -17.79 4.83
CA ALA A 218 -11.11 -18.75 4.31
C ALA A 218 -11.06 -20.06 5.12
N ALA A 219 -11.15 -19.98 6.45
CA ALA A 219 -11.11 -21.16 7.31
C ALA A 219 -12.25 -22.17 7.03
N GLN A 220 -13.34 -21.70 6.43
CA GLN A 220 -14.51 -22.52 6.06
C GLN A 220 -14.42 -23.06 4.63
N HIS A 221 -13.50 -22.54 3.80
CA HIS A 221 -13.36 -22.97 2.42
C HIS A 221 -12.64 -24.32 2.28
N ARG A 222 -13.13 -25.15 1.37
CA ARG A 222 -12.51 -26.43 0.98
C ARG A 222 -12.30 -26.56 -0.54
N ALA A 223 -12.72 -25.54 -1.31
CA ALA A 223 -12.60 -25.56 -2.76
C ALA A 223 -11.11 -25.46 -3.16
N PRO A 224 -10.56 -26.39 -3.97
CA PRO A 224 -9.14 -26.40 -4.31
C PRO A 224 -8.62 -25.08 -4.92
N ARG A 225 -9.46 -24.39 -5.72
CA ARG A 225 -9.10 -23.11 -6.34
C ARG A 225 -8.96 -21.97 -5.31
N VAL A 226 -9.75 -22.00 -4.25
CA VAL A 226 -9.66 -21.01 -3.16
C VAL A 226 -8.38 -21.26 -2.36
N LEU A 227 -8.12 -22.51 -1.99
CA LEU A 227 -6.91 -22.89 -1.24
C LEU A 227 -5.62 -22.54 -2.02
N ASP A 228 -5.60 -22.77 -3.33
CA ASP A 228 -4.47 -22.38 -4.20
C ASP A 228 -4.26 -20.86 -4.23
N ALA A 229 -5.35 -20.09 -4.35
CA ALA A 229 -5.29 -18.63 -4.31
C ALA A 229 -4.82 -18.11 -2.94
N GLU A 230 -5.26 -18.72 -1.84
CA GLU A 230 -4.83 -18.38 -0.48
C GLU A 230 -3.35 -18.66 -0.24
N ARG A 231 -2.84 -19.81 -0.72
CA ARG A 231 -1.42 -20.14 -0.62
C ARG A 231 -0.57 -19.11 -1.35
N SER A 232 -1.00 -18.69 -2.54
CA SER A 232 -0.34 -17.62 -3.29
C SER A 232 -0.36 -16.30 -2.51
N LEU A 233 -1.52 -15.90 -1.97
CA LEU A 233 -1.65 -14.69 -1.16
C LEU A 233 -0.72 -14.72 0.07
N ARG A 234 -0.62 -15.87 0.75
CA ARG A 234 0.29 -16.07 1.89
C ARG A 234 1.75 -15.92 1.49
N ALA A 235 2.16 -16.56 0.40
CA ALA A 235 3.53 -16.45 -0.13
C ALA A 235 3.86 -14.99 -0.45
N THR A 236 2.97 -14.29 -1.15
CA THR A 236 3.15 -12.87 -1.47
C THR A 236 3.20 -12.00 -0.20
N LEU A 237 2.38 -12.27 0.81
CA LEU A 237 2.45 -11.55 2.08
C LEU A 237 3.82 -11.74 2.76
N SER A 238 4.38 -12.96 2.70
CA SER A 238 5.75 -13.24 3.15
C SER A 238 6.77 -12.39 2.38
N ASP A 239 6.66 -12.32 1.06
CA ASP A 239 7.57 -11.55 0.21
C ASP A 239 7.49 -10.04 0.47
N VAL A 240 6.29 -9.50 0.72
CA VAL A 240 6.11 -8.09 1.10
C VAL A 240 6.84 -7.78 2.41
N TYR A 241 6.69 -8.65 3.41
CA TYR A 241 7.40 -8.46 4.69
C TYR A 241 8.91 -8.64 4.55
N ALA A 242 9.37 -9.61 3.76
CA ALA A 242 10.79 -9.78 3.48
C ALA A 242 11.37 -8.54 2.77
N ALA A 243 10.65 -7.97 1.80
CA ALA A 243 11.06 -6.72 1.14
C ALA A 243 11.15 -5.55 2.13
N HIS A 244 10.15 -5.40 3.02
CA HIS A 244 10.14 -4.36 4.05
C HIS A 244 11.30 -4.54 5.05
N SER A 245 11.45 -5.74 5.61
CA SER A 245 12.55 -6.06 6.54
C SER A 245 13.92 -5.84 5.89
N GLY A 246 14.09 -6.20 4.62
CA GLY A 246 15.33 -5.97 3.88
C GLY A 246 15.70 -4.48 3.77
N ILE A 247 14.71 -3.60 3.57
CA ILE A 247 14.91 -2.15 3.54
C ILE A 247 15.33 -1.63 4.91
N CYS A 248 14.63 -2.05 5.97
CA CYS A 248 15.00 -1.67 7.34
C CYS A 248 16.40 -2.16 7.69
N HIS A 249 16.72 -3.42 7.38
CA HIS A 249 18.06 -3.95 7.60
C HIS A 249 19.13 -3.15 6.82
N ARG A 250 18.88 -2.81 5.55
CA ARG A 250 19.82 -2.03 4.76
C ARG A 250 20.10 -0.65 5.35
N PHE A 251 19.08 0.01 5.88
CA PHE A 251 19.20 1.38 6.38
C PHE A 251 19.60 1.49 7.85
N THR A 252 19.07 0.63 8.71
CA THR A 252 19.29 0.70 10.15
C THR A 252 20.18 -0.40 10.69
N GLY A 253 20.42 -1.48 9.94
CA GLY A 253 20.96 -2.73 10.49
C GLY A 253 20.11 -3.18 11.67
N ASP A 254 20.76 -3.48 12.80
CA ASP A 254 20.11 -3.80 14.08
C ASP A 254 19.68 -2.57 14.90
N GLY A 255 19.80 -1.38 14.31
CA GLY A 255 19.48 -0.10 14.95
C GLY A 255 18.02 0.04 15.37
N PRO A 256 17.74 1.02 16.25
CA PRO A 256 16.42 1.21 16.81
C PRO A 256 15.42 1.71 15.76
N SER A 257 14.17 1.31 15.95
CA SER A 257 13.01 1.91 15.27
C SER A 257 12.88 3.40 15.62
N LEU A 258 12.20 4.16 14.75
CA LEU A 258 11.79 5.54 15.04
C LEU A 258 10.60 5.64 15.99
N LEU A 259 9.97 4.51 16.30
CA LEU A 259 9.14 4.42 17.50
C LEU A 259 10.06 4.57 18.72
N ASN A 260 9.66 5.38 19.70
CA ASN A 260 10.40 5.67 20.95
C ASN A 260 10.64 4.46 21.89
N ASP A 261 10.64 3.25 21.33
CA ASP A 261 10.86 1.98 22.00
C ASP A 261 12.21 1.38 21.54
N LYS A 262 13.08 1.10 22.51
CA LYS A 262 14.51 0.74 22.40
C LYS A 262 14.82 -0.60 21.69
N GLY A 263 13.93 -1.12 20.86
CA GLY A 263 14.08 -2.40 20.16
C GLY A 263 14.48 -2.27 18.68
N SER A 264 15.15 -3.31 18.17
CA SER A 264 15.51 -3.47 16.75
C SER A 264 14.29 -3.34 15.84
N ALA A 265 14.39 -2.50 14.81
CA ALA A 265 13.33 -2.31 13.81
C ALA A 265 13.02 -3.63 13.07
N VAL A 266 14.05 -4.42 12.76
CA VAL A 266 13.93 -5.69 12.03
C VAL A 266 13.17 -6.72 12.86
N LEU A 267 13.55 -6.93 14.12
CA LEU A 267 12.86 -7.90 14.99
C LEU A 267 11.39 -7.53 15.23
N LYS A 268 11.07 -6.23 15.31
CA LYS A 268 9.67 -5.78 15.38
C LYS A 268 8.93 -6.14 14.10
N LEU A 269 9.50 -5.87 12.93
CA LEU A 269 8.88 -6.22 11.64
C LEU A 269 8.69 -7.72 11.46
N GLU A 270 9.64 -8.55 11.87
CA GLU A 270 9.51 -10.01 11.83
C GLU A 270 8.36 -10.50 12.73
N ARG A 271 8.25 -9.99 13.96
CA ARG A 271 7.12 -10.29 14.84
C ARG A 271 5.80 -9.85 14.23
N LEU A 272 5.78 -8.68 13.58
CA LEU A 272 4.60 -8.22 12.88
C LEU A 272 4.26 -9.20 11.75
N ALA A 273 5.20 -9.50 10.86
CA ALA A 273 5.05 -10.45 9.75
C ALA A 273 4.43 -11.78 10.19
N CYS A 274 5.03 -12.45 11.20
CA CYS A 274 4.52 -13.70 11.75
C CYS A 274 3.07 -13.57 12.23
N ALA A 275 2.74 -12.48 12.92
CA ALA A 275 1.38 -12.25 13.38
C ALA A 275 0.37 -11.97 12.26
N ARG A 276 0.79 -11.44 11.10
CA ARG A 276 -0.11 -11.16 9.97
C ARG A 276 -0.29 -12.38 9.08
N GLN A 277 0.74 -13.20 8.92
CA GLN A 277 0.61 -14.51 8.29
C GLN A 277 -0.38 -15.42 9.04
N ARG A 278 -0.44 -15.33 10.38
CA ARG A 278 -1.43 -16.03 11.21
C ARG A 278 -2.86 -15.53 11.06
N LEU A 279 -3.09 -14.41 10.36
CA LEU A 279 -4.46 -13.98 10.03
C LEU A 279 -5.08 -14.83 8.92
N LEU A 280 -4.29 -15.57 8.15
CA LEU A 280 -4.76 -16.45 7.09
C LEU A 280 -4.68 -17.93 7.54
N PRO A 281 -5.57 -18.84 7.10
CA PRO A 281 -5.59 -20.24 7.54
C PRO A 281 -4.33 -21.02 7.15
N PRO A 282 -3.69 -21.78 8.06
CA PRO A 282 -2.43 -22.47 7.78
C PRO A 282 -2.55 -23.40 6.56
N ASP A 283 -1.44 -23.64 5.86
CA ASP A 283 -1.41 -24.71 4.85
C ASP A 283 -1.73 -26.03 5.57
N GLU A 284 -2.82 -26.71 5.18
CA GLU A 284 -3.03 -28.09 5.58
C GLU A 284 -1.89 -28.93 4.97
N ALA A 285 -1.09 -29.55 5.83
CA ALA A 285 0.05 -30.40 5.46
C ALA A 285 -0.40 -31.75 4.90
#